data_AF-A0A969GK26-F1
#
_entry.id   AF-A0A969GK26-F1
#
_cell.length_a   1.000
_cell.length_b   1.000
_cell.length_c   1.000
_cell.angle_alpha   90.00
_cell.angle_beta   90.00
_cell.angle_gamma   90.00
#
_symmetry.space_group_name_H-M   'P 1'
#
loop_
_entity.id
_entity.type
_entity.pdbx_description
1 polymer ?
#
loop_
_entity_poly.entity_id
_entity_poly.type
_entity_poly.pdbx_seq_one_letter_code
_entity_poly.pdbx_strand_id
1 'polypeptide(L)'
;MSNVNPDAPREYEAAAERFQFLETESKDLEAAASDLRKILRELDEVMRVELARTFSAVAEQFVHFFQLLFNGGTAKLELTDPDDIANTGIRNHSAPATGAKRSPKSPGRCSLAASARFLPAR
;
A
#
# COMPACT_ATOMS: atom_id res chain seq x y z
N MET A 1 -6.35 65.28 -36.30
CA MET A 1 -5.04 64.63 -36.46
C MET A 1 -4.97 63.52 -35.44
N SER A 2 -4.59 62.31 -35.86
CA SER A 2 -4.57 61.12 -35.02
C SER A 2 -3.60 61.32 -33.85
N ASN A 3 -4.08 61.15 -32.63
CA ASN A 3 -3.28 61.27 -31.40
C ASN A 3 -2.50 59.96 -31.20
N VAL A 4 -1.36 59.84 -31.89
CA VAL A 4 -0.41 58.75 -31.68
C VAL A 4 0.31 58.98 -30.36
N ASN A 5 0.27 57.98 -29.46
CA ASN A 5 0.95 58.03 -28.17
C ASN A 5 2.49 57.98 -28.40
N PRO A 6 3.24 59.05 -28.12
CA PRO A 6 4.69 59.07 -28.34
C PRO A 6 5.46 58.14 -27.37
N ASP A 7 4.85 57.76 -26.25
CA ASP A 7 5.45 56.87 -25.25
C ASP A 7 5.24 55.37 -25.57
N ALA A 8 4.43 55.05 -26.58
CA ALA A 8 4.07 53.67 -26.93
C ALA A 8 5.27 52.72 -27.16
N PRO A 9 6.38 53.14 -27.80
CA PRO A 9 7.55 52.26 -27.95
C PRO A 9 8.20 51.89 -26.61
N ARG A 10 8.29 52.83 -25.67
CA ARG A 10 8.88 52.58 -24.34
C ARG A 10 7.98 51.71 -23.47
N GLU A 11 6.68 51.96 -23.51
CA GLU A 11 5.70 51.13 -22.81
C GLU A 11 5.73 49.69 -23.32
N TYR A 12 5.89 49.50 -24.64
CA TYR A 12 6.03 48.18 -25.25
C TYR A 12 7.32 47.48 -24.79
N GLU A 13 8.46 48.17 -24.81
CA GLU A 13 9.74 47.61 -24.35
C GLU A 13 9.66 47.16 -22.88
N ALA A 14 9.14 48.00 -21.99
CA ALA A 14 8.97 47.66 -20.58
C ALA A 14 8.00 46.48 -20.37
N ALA A 15 6.92 46.40 -21.15
CA ALA A 15 5.99 45.28 -21.10
C ALA A 15 6.63 43.98 -21.63
N ALA A 16 7.43 44.07 -22.68
CA ALA A 16 8.14 42.93 -23.28
C ALA A 16 9.21 42.38 -22.32
N GLU A 17 9.99 43.23 -21.66
CA GLU A 17 10.96 42.81 -20.64
C GLU A 17 10.29 42.08 -19.48
N ARG A 18 9.18 42.64 -18.96
CA ARG A 18 8.42 41.99 -17.89
C ARG A 18 7.83 40.66 -18.33
N PHE A 19 7.34 40.57 -19.57
CA PHE A 19 6.84 39.33 -20.14
C PHE A 19 7.93 38.27 -20.21
N GLN A 20 9.11 38.61 -20.74
CA GLN A 20 10.24 37.68 -20.84
C GLN A 20 10.72 37.19 -19.46
N PHE A 21 10.74 38.09 -18.47
CA PHE A 21 11.07 37.72 -17.09
C PHE A 21 10.08 36.71 -16.53
N LEU A 22 8.77 37.00 -16.61
CA LEU A 22 7.72 36.10 -16.10
C LEU A 22 7.67 34.77 -16.87
N GLU A 23 7.92 34.79 -18.18
CA GLU A 23 7.99 33.58 -18.99
C GLU A 23 9.16 32.70 -18.55
N THR A 24 10.31 33.29 -18.23
CA THR A 24 11.49 32.57 -17.73
C THR A 24 11.18 31.94 -16.37
N GLU A 25 10.63 32.70 -15.43
CA GLU A 25 10.27 32.15 -14.11
C GLU A 25 9.20 31.06 -14.20
N SER A 26 8.22 31.20 -15.11
CA SER A 26 7.22 30.17 -15.35
C SER A 26 7.86 28.86 -15.84
N LYS A 27 8.81 28.95 -16.78
CA LYS A 27 9.52 27.78 -17.31
C LYS A 27 10.36 27.09 -16.23
N ASP A 28 11.00 27.86 -15.35
CA ASP A 28 11.77 27.30 -14.24
C ASP A 28 10.88 26.56 -13.23
N LEU A 29 9.71 27.12 -12.91
CA LEU A 29 8.72 26.45 -12.06
C LEU A 29 8.18 25.16 -12.70
N GLU A 30 7.90 25.18 -14.01
CA GLU A 30 7.48 24.00 -14.76
C GLU A 30 8.55 22.90 -14.75
N ALA A 31 9.83 23.28 -14.94
CA ALA A 31 10.95 22.37 -14.87
C ALA A 31 11.10 21.75 -13.47
N ALA A 32 11.06 22.56 -12.42
CA ALA A 32 11.12 22.09 -11.04
C ALA A 32 9.95 21.13 -10.70
N ALA A 33 8.74 21.44 -11.18
CA ALA A 33 7.59 20.57 -11.00
C ALA A 33 7.72 19.25 -11.79
N SER A 34 8.37 19.26 -12.94
CA SER A 34 8.67 18.05 -13.70
C SER A 34 9.69 17.17 -12.98
N ASP A 35 10.74 17.77 -12.43
CA ASP A 35 11.79 17.05 -11.71
C ASP A 35 11.26 16.45 -10.41
N LEU A 36 10.44 17.17 -9.67
CA LEU A 36 9.78 16.61 -8.48
C LEU A 36 8.91 15.39 -8.84
N ARG A 37 8.19 15.43 -9.97
CA ARG A 37 7.42 14.27 -10.45
C ARG A 37 8.31 13.08 -10.83
N LYS A 38 9.55 13.31 -11.29
CA LYS A 38 10.51 12.21 -11.53
C LYS A 38 10.93 11.57 -10.21
N ILE A 39 11.29 12.39 -9.22
CA ILE A 39 11.68 11.92 -7.89
C ILE A 39 10.56 11.10 -7.25
N LEU A 40 9.30 11.54 -7.37
CA LEU A 40 8.16 10.77 -6.88
C LEU A 40 8.08 9.38 -7.51
N ARG A 41 8.25 9.27 -8.84
CA ARG A 41 8.23 7.97 -9.53
C ARG A 41 9.38 7.07 -9.11
N GLU A 42 10.58 7.63 -8.91
CA GLU A 42 11.74 6.87 -8.44
C GLU A 42 11.51 6.36 -7.01
N LEU A 43 10.94 7.19 -6.14
CA LEU A 43 10.59 6.80 -4.78
C LEU A 43 9.55 5.68 -4.75
N ASP A 44 8.51 5.78 -5.58
CA ASP A 44 7.48 4.74 -5.69
C ASP A 44 8.07 3.38 -6.10
N GLU A 45 9.01 3.38 -7.05
CA GLU A 45 9.64 2.14 -7.50
C GLU A 45 10.54 1.53 -6.42
N VAL A 46 11.32 2.36 -5.71
CA VAL A 46 12.14 1.89 -4.58
C VAL A 46 11.26 1.31 -3.47
N MET A 47 10.15 1.99 -3.13
CA MET A 47 9.21 1.50 -2.13
C MET A 47 8.59 0.16 -2.54
N ARG A 48 8.20 0.01 -3.81
CA ARG A 48 7.64 -1.25 -4.33
C ARG A 48 8.62 -2.40 -4.15
N VAL A 49 9.89 -2.21 -4.54
CA VAL A 49 10.93 -3.24 -4.45
C VAL A 49 11.19 -3.63 -2.99
N GLU A 50 11.33 -2.66 -2.11
CA GLU A 50 11.69 -2.94 -0.72
C GLU A 50 10.52 -3.58 0.06
N LEU A 51 9.29 -3.15 -0.22
CA LEU A 51 8.11 -3.75 0.40
C LEU A 51 7.86 -5.18 -0.11
N ALA A 52 8.07 -5.45 -1.41
CA ALA A 52 8.00 -6.80 -1.95
C ALA A 52 9.04 -7.74 -1.30
N ARG A 53 10.28 -7.27 -1.13
CA ARG A 53 11.35 -8.04 -0.46
C ARG A 53 11.01 -8.36 0.98
N THR A 54 10.61 -7.36 1.74
CA THR A 54 10.26 -7.54 3.15
C THR A 54 9.02 -8.42 3.31
N PHE A 55 8.01 -8.25 2.45
CA PHE A 55 6.83 -9.11 2.42
C PHE A 55 7.18 -10.58 2.16
N SER A 56 8.06 -10.86 1.18
CA SER A 56 8.51 -12.23 0.89
C SER A 56 9.19 -12.86 2.11
N ALA A 57 10.07 -12.12 2.79
CA ALA A 57 10.73 -12.60 4.01
C ALA A 57 9.73 -12.88 5.13
N VAL A 58 8.74 -12.00 5.33
CA VAL A 58 7.67 -12.21 6.32
C VAL A 58 6.81 -13.42 5.95
N ALA A 59 6.48 -13.58 4.67
CA ALA A 59 5.65 -14.69 4.19
C ALA A 59 6.30 -16.05 4.45
N GLU A 60 7.61 -16.18 4.17
CA GLU A 60 8.37 -17.40 4.44
C GLU A 60 8.38 -17.76 5.93
N GLN A 61 8.69 -16.78 6.79
CA GLN A 61 8.70 -16.98 8.23
C GLN A 61 7.32 -17.32 8.77
N PHE A 62 6.28 -16.68 8.25
CA PHE A 62 4.90 -16.95 8.65
C PHE A 62 4.48 -18.40 8.37
N VAL A 63 4.79 -18.93 7.19
CA VAL A 63 4.52 -20.35 6.85
C VAL A 63 5.23 -21.28 7.84
N HIS A 64 6.50 -21.01 8.14
CA HIS A 64 7.29 -21.81 9.07
C HIS A 64 6.69 -21.83 10.48
N PHE A 65 6.37 -20.65 11.04
CA PHE A 65 5.74 -20.55 12.36
C PHE A 65 4.34 -21.18 12.39
N PHE A 66 3.56 -21.04 11.31
CA PHE A 66 2.22 -21.62 11.25
C PHE A 66 2.25 -23.15 11.26
N GLN A 67 3.17 -23.77 10.52
CA GLN A 67 3.32 -25.22 10.52
C GLN A 67 3.71 -25.76 11.90
N LEU A 68 4.59 -25.04 12.62
CA LEU A 68 5.02 -25.39 13.97
C LEU A 68 3.88 -25.28 15.00
N LEU A 69 3.07 -24.22 14.91
CA LEU A 69 1.95 -23.99 15.83
C LEU A 69 0.79 -24.96 15.62
N PHE A 70 0.53 -25.37 14.38
CA PHE A 70 -0.63 -26.19 14.01
C PHE A 70 -0.29 -27.63 13.59
N ASN A 71 0.92 -28.12 13.90
CA ASN A 71 1.36 -29.50 13.67
C ASN A 71 1.06 -30.01 12.23
N GLY A 72 1.31 -29.17 11.21
CA GLY A 72 1.12 -29.52 9.80
C GLY A 72 -0.03 -28.82 9.06
N GLY A 73 -0.52 -27.68 9.55
CA GLY A 73 -1.46 -26.80 8.82
C GLY A 73 -0.80 -26.02 7.68
N THR A 74 -1.58 -25.60 6.69
CA THR A 74 -1.13 -24.75 5.57
C THR A 74 -1.59 -23.32 5.77
N ALA A 75 -0.69 -22.36 5.63
CA ALA A 75 -1.03 -20.95 5.57
C ALA A 75 -0.29 -20.26 4.42
N LYS A 76 -0.90 -19.23 3.86
CA LYS A 76 -0.34 -18.42 2.78
C LYS A 76 -0.72 -16.97 3.00
N LEU A 77 0.28 -16.10 2.86
CA LEU A 77 0.10 -14.65 2.78
C LEU A 77 0.06 -14.25 1.31
N GLU A 78 -0.97 -13.50 0.93
CA GLU A 78 -1.13 -12.98 -0.42
C GLU A 78 -1.36 -11.47 -0.35
N LEU A 79 -0.72 -10.74 -1.27
CA LEU A 79 -1.01 -9.33 -1.51
C LEU A 79 -2.31 -9.24 -2.30
N THR A 80 -3.19 -8.32 -1.93
CA THR A 80 -4.50 -8.17 -2.58
C THR A 80 -4.37 -7.66 -4.02
N ASP A 81 -3.31 -6.91 -4.31
CA ASP A 81 -2.98 -6.35 -5.62
C ASP A 81 -1.44 -6.30 -5.81
N PRO A 82 -0.81 -7.22 -6.55
CA PRO A 82 0.63 -7.21 -6.73
C PRO A 82 1.15 -5.98 -7.49
N ASP A 83 0.29 -5.26 -8.22
CA ASP A 83 0.67 -4.12 -9.03
C ASP A 83 0.60 -2.79 -8.25
N ASP A 84 -0.19 -2.67 -7.19
CA ASP A 84 -0.26 -1.47 -6.33
C ASP A 84 0.15 -1.75 -4.88
N ILE A 85 1.41 -2.14 -4.70
CA ILE A 85 1.97 -2.51 -3.39
C ILE A 85 1.74 -1.43 -2.30
N ALA A 86 1.68 -0.15 -2.66
CA ALA A 86 1.47 0.96 -1.71
C ALA A 86 0.05 1.01 -1.11
N ASN A 87 -0.98 0.63 -1.88
CA ASN A 87 -2.38 0.63 -1.40
C ASN A 87 -2.90 -0.78 -1.06
N THR A 88 -2.06 -1.80 -1.14
CA THR A 88 -2.50 -3.18 -0.93
C THR A 88 -2.78 -3.56 0.51
N GLY A 89 -3.85 -4.33 0.69
CA GLY A 89 -4.07 -5.12 1.90
C GLY A 89 -3.30 -6.45 1.86
N ILE A 90 -2.98 -6.96 3.04
CA ILE A 90 -2.44 -8.31 3.24
C ILE A 90 -3.61 -9.27 3.54
N ARG A 91 -3.76 -10.32 2.74
CA ARG A 91 -4.76 -11.37 2.95
C ARG A 91 -4.11 -12.65 3.47
N ASN A 92 -4.70 -13.22 4.51
CA ASN A 92 -4.25 -14.48 5.11
C ASN A 92 -5.21 -15.60 4.71
N HIS A 93 -4.69 -16.60 4.00
CA HIS A 93 -5.35 -17.87 3.75
C HIS A 93 -4.71 -18.94 4.63
N SER A 94 -5.34 -19.28 5.75
CA SER A 94 -4.84 -20.30 6.68
C SER A 94 -5.88 -21.40 6.93
N ALA A 95 -5.42 -22.64 6.86
CA ALA A 95 -6.18 -23.84 7.17
C ALA A 95 -5.41 -24.66 8.22
N PRO A 96 -5.86 -24.69 9.48
CA PRO A 96 -5.27 -25.57 10.48
C PRO A 96 -5.53 -27.04 10.11
N ALA A 97 -4.54 -27.93 10.35
CA ALA A 97 -4.62 -29.35 10.00
C ALA A 97 -5.59 -30.19 10.87
N THR A 98 -6.33 -29.55 11.78
CA THR A 98 -7.40 -30.21 12.53
C THR A 98 -8.56 -30.52 11.60
N GLY A 99 -8.43 -31.64 10.88
CA GLY A 99 -9.55 -32.32 10.27
C GLY A 99 -10.65 -32.49 11.32
N ALA A 100 -11.86 -32.12 10.95
CA ALA A 100 -13.06 -32.52 11.66
C ALA A 100 -13.13 -34.06 11.70
N LYS A 101 -12.56 -34.68 12.74
CA LYS A 101 -12.88 -36.04 13.17
C LYS A 101 -12.93 -36.05 14.70
N ARG A 102 -14.09 -35.72 15.25
CA ARG A 102 -14.47 -36.18 16.58
C ARG A 102 -14.61 -37.70 16.49
N SER A 103 -13.59 -38.43 16.90
CA SER A 103 -13.68 -39.88 17.13
C SER A 103 -14.77 -40.14 18.19
N PRO A 104 -15.68 -41.11 18.00
CA PRO A 104 -16.60 -41.49 19.05
C PRO A 104 -15.77 -42.13 20.17
N LYS A 105 -15.65 -41.45 21.32
CA LYS A 105 -15.05 -42.07 22.52
C LYS A 105 -15.86 -43.33 22.84
N SER A 106 -15.13 -44.44 22.91
CA SER A 106 -15.51 -45.78 23.35
C SER A 106 -16.78 -45.87 24.22
N PRO A 107 -17.70 -46.82 23.96
CA PRO A 107 -18.84 -47.10 24.82
C PRO A 107 -18.32 -47.84 26.05
N GLY A 108 -17.91 -47.10 27.07
CA GLY A 108 -17.19 -47.70 28.18
C GLY A 108 -17.00 -46.74 29.34
N ARG A 109 -18.09 -46.55 30.09
CA ARG A 109 -18.19 -45.98 31.44
C ARG A 109 -18.56 -44.50 31.51
N CYS A 110 -19.87 -44.29 31.60
CA CYS A 110 -20.49 -43.27 32.43
C CYS A 110 -19.91 -43.30 33.85
N SER A 111 -19.37 -42.18 34.33
CA SER A 111 -19.79 -41.61 35.59
C SER A 111 -19.31 -40.15 35.71
N LEU A 112 -20.26 -39.30 36.11
CA LEU A 112 -20.06 -38.04 36.85
C LEU A 112 -19.62 -36.79 36.06
N ALA A 113 -20.65 -36.01 35.73
CA ALA A 113 -20.79 -34.58 36.02
C ALA A 113 -19.85 -33.56 35.35
N ALA A 114 -20.43 -32.71 34.50
CA ALA A 114 -20.60 -31.27 34.79
C ALA A 114 -21.20 -30.58 33.55
N SER A 115 -22.51 -30.36 33.56
CA SER A 115 -23.19 -29.51 32.59
C SER A 115 -22.85 -28.05 32.90
N ALA A 116 -21.96 -27.43 32.13
CA ALA A 116 -21.80 -25.98 32.12
C ALA A 116 -22.43 -25.43 30.83
N ARG A 117 -23.68 -24.99 30.99
CA ARG A 117 -24.46 -24.24 30.00
C ARG A 117 -23.79 -22.88 29.81
N PHE A 118 -23.13 -22.68 28.67
CA PHE A 118 -22.62 -21.37 28.26
C PHE A 118 -23.79 -20.53 27.76
N LEU A 119 -24.29 -19.63 28.62
CA LEU A 119 -25.20 -18.56 28.25
C LEU A 119 -24.44 -17.53 27.38
N PRO A 120 -25.05 -16.99 26.32
CA PRO A 120 -24.53 -15.79 25.66
C PRO A 120 -24.95 -14.55 26.45
N ALA A 121 -24.03 -13.62 26.65
CA ALA A 121 -24.34 -12.28 27.11
C ALA A 121 -23.70 -11.25 26.17
N ARG A 122 -24.60 -10.63 25.38
CA ARG A 122 -24.57 -9.33 24.70
C ARG A 122 -23.63 -9.10 23.53
#